data_AF-H9BUD4-F1
#
_entry.id   AF-H9BUD4-F1
#
_cell.length_a   1.000
_cell.length_b   1.000
_cell.length_c   1.000
_cell.angle_alpha   90.00
_cell.angle_beta   90.00
_cell.angle_gamma   90.00
#
_symmetry.space_group_name_H-M   'P 1'
#
loop_
_entity.id
_entity.type
_entity.pdbx_description
1 polymer ?
#
loop_
_entity_poly.entity_id
_entity_poly.type
_entity_poly.pdbx_seq_one_letter_code
_entity_poly.pdbx_strand_id
1 'polypeptide(L)'
;MVHASLTNSKIQGKYRHSFWSEIYETVLAWYIAPPTLVALINPHKGKFNVTAKGGLVEEKYVDWVISRPYIFLVLLNLLGVAAGVWRYYYGPENETLTVIVSLVWVFYNLVILGGAVAVSVESKQVRRAHRVEIAMPGAIAREDGHLFSCTVHDFSDGGLGIKI
;
A
#
# COMPACT_ATOMS: atom_id res chain seq x y z
N MET A 1 -3.43 14.77 20.29
CA MET A 1 -2.87 13.85 19.27
C MET A 1 -1.77 12.96 19.84
N VAL A 2 -0.69 13.52 20.40
CA VAL A 2 0.45 12.75 20.94
C VAL A 2 0.06 11.64 21.94
N HIS A 3 -0.85 11.91 22.88
CA HIS A 3 -1.33 10.89 23.82
C HIS A 3 -2.08 9.74 23.12
N ALA A 4 -2.92 10.04 22.12
CA ALA A 4 -3.64 9.01 21.38
C ALA A 4 -2.69 8.14 20.55
N SER A 5 -1.70 8.75 19.89
CA SER A 5 -0.67 8.05 19.12
C SER A 5 0.21 7.16 20.01
N LEU A 6 0.59 7.63 21.22
CA LEU A 6 1.36 6.87 22.21
C LEU A 6 0.57 5.67 22.76
N THR A 7 -0.70 5.87 23.11
CA THR A 7 -1.57 4.77 23.56
C THR A 7 -1.72 3.71 22.46
N ASN A 8 -1.94 4.14 21.22
CA ASN A 8 -2.11 3.23 20.09
C ASN A 8 -0.80 2.45 19.81
N SER A 9 0.34 3.13 19.85
CA SER A 9 1.66 2.49 19.73
C SER A 9 1.94 1.48 20.84
N LYS A 10 1.50 1.74 22.08
CA LYS A 10 1.73 0.84 23.22
C LYS A 10 0.84 -0.40 23.17
N ILE A 11 -0.37 -0.27 22.65
CA ILE A 11 -1.33 -1.37 22.52
C ILE A 11 -1.03 -2.24 21.28
N GLN A 12 -0.67 -1.62 20.15
CA GLN A 12 -0.57 -2.31 18.85
C GLN A 12 0.86 -2.51 18.33
N GLY A 13 1.87 -1.97 19.02
CA GLY A 13 3.25 -1.89 18.51
C GLY A 13 3.96 -3.23 18.22
N LYS A 14 3.45 -4.36 18.73
CA LYS A 14 3.97 -5.71 18.40
C LYS A 14 3.56 -6.20 17.01
N TYR A 15 2.47 -5.68 16.44
CA TYR A 15 1.84 -6.22 15.23
C TYR A 15 1.60 -5.17 14.14
N ARG A 16 1.63 -3.88 14.49
CA ARG A 16 1.34 -2.78 13.56
C ARG A 16 2.25 -1.60 13.87
N HIS A 17 3.17 -1.32 12.95
CA HIS A 17 4.05 -0.15 13.06
C HIS A 17 3.22 1.14 13.07
N SER A 18 3.68 2.15 13.81
CA SER A 18 3.08 3.48 13.79
C SER A 18 3.01 4.01 12.35
N PHE A 19 1.92 4.70 12.00
CA PHE A 19 1.61 5.27 10.66
C PHE A 19 1.21 4.29 9.56
N TRP A 20 1.57 3.00 9.63
CA TRP A 20 1.12 2.01 8.63
C TRP A 20 -0.41 1.90 8.57
N SER A 21 -1.05 2.07 9.73
CA SER A 21 -2.51 2.18 9.87
C SER A 21 -3.14 3.19 8.94
N GLU A 22 -2.63 4.41 9.01
CA GLU A 22 -3.20 5.58 8.33
C GLU A 22 -2.95 5.49 6.83
N ILE A 23 -1.81 4.94 6.41
CA ILE A 23 -1.52 4.66 5.00
C ILE A 23 -2.50 3.63 4.44
N TYR A 24 -2.69 2.49 5.12
CA TYR A 24 -3.63 1.45 4.68
C TYR A 24 -5.06 1.99 4.54
N GLU A 25 -5.52 2.73 5.55
CA GLU A 25 -6.86 3.31 5.55
C GLU A 25 -7.01 4.36 4.46
N THR A 26 -6.01 5.23 4.25
CA THR A 26 -6.04 6.27 3.20
C THR A 26 -6.09 5.65 1.81
N VAL A 27 -5.32 4.59 1.57
CA VAL A 27 -5.37 3.84 0.31
C VAL A 27 -6.78 3.25 0.13
N LEU A 28 -7.31 2.52 1.11
CA LEU A 28 -8.60 1.86 0.93
C LEU A 28 -9.81 2.82 0.90
N ALA A 29 -9.72 3.97 1.58
CA ALA A 29 -10.84 4.89 1.79
C ALA A 29 -11.49 5.35 0.48
N TRP A 30 -10.69 5.72 -0.53
CA TRP A 30 -11.22 6.21 -1.80
C TRP A 30 -12.06 5.16 -2.54
N TYR A 31 -11.64 3.89 -2.48
CA TYR A 31 -12.32 2.79 -3.17
C TYR A 31 -13.51 2.24 -2.39
N ILE A 32 -13.51 2.37 -1.07
CA ILE A 32 -14.61 1.92 -0.20
C ILE A 32 -15.69 2.99 -0.04
N ALA A 33 -15.37 4.28 -0.18
CA ALA A 33 -16.33 5.37 0.00
C ALA A 33 -17.54 5.30 -0.97
N PRO A 34 -17.39 5.07 -2.28
CA PRO A 34 -18.52 4.95 -3.20
C PRO A 34 -19.46 3.77 -2.86
N PRO A 35 -18.99 2.51 -2.68
CA PRO A 35 -19.89 1.40 -2.39
C PRO A 35 -20.54 1.52 -0.99
N THR A 36 -19.85 2.09 0.00
CA THR A 36 -20.47 2.33 1.32
C THR A 36 -21.53 3.41 1.27
N LEU A 37 -21.31 4.50 0.52
CA LEU A 37 -22.32 5.54 0.33
C LEU A 37 -23.56 5.01 -0.42
N VAL A 38 -23.35 4.20 -1.46
CA VAL A 38 -24.45 3.56 -2.20
C VAL A 38 -25.22 2.61 -1.28
N ALA A 39 -24.53 1.81 -0.47
CA ALA A 39 -25.19 0.90 0.47
C ALA A 39 -25.98 1.65 1.56
N LEU A 40 -25.48 2.80 2.03
CA LEU A 40 -26.16 3.64 3.01
C LEU A 40 -27.49 4.19 2.47
N ILE A 41 -27.52 4.61 1.21
CA ILE A 41 -28.71 5.21 0.57
C ILE A 41 -29.65 4.13 0.00
N ASN A 42 -29.08 3.06 -0.58
CA ASN A 42 -29.85 1.98 -1.19
C ASN A 42 -29.13 0.62 -0.99
N PRO A 43 -29.42 -0.07 0.13
CA PRO A 43 -28.70 -1.29 0.52
C PRO A 43 -28.86 -2.45 -0.47
N HIS A 44 -29.93 -2.46 -1.27
CA HIS A 44 -30.19 -3.51 -2.27
C HIS A 44 -29.50 -3.27 -3.62
N LYS A 45 -28.88 -2.10 -3.83
CA LYS A 45 -28.17 -1.76 -5.08
C LYS A 45 -26.65 -1.85 -4.98
N GLY A 46 -26.09 -2.06 -3.80
CA GLY A 46 -24.65 -2.24 -3.62
C GLY A 46 -24.18 -3.56 -4.23
N LYS A 47 -23.57 -3.52 -5.42
CA LYS A 47 -22.85 -4.67 -6.00
C LYS A 47 -21.36 -4.50 -5.72
N PHE A 48 -20.80 -5.35 -4.87
CA PHE A 48 -19.36 -5.41 -4.64
C PHE A 48 -18.73 -6.31 -5.71
N ASN A 49 -18.20 -5.70 -6.76
CA ASN A 49 -17.56 -6.45 -7.83
C ASN A 49 -16.20 -6.93 -7.33
N VAL A 50 -16.07 -8.24 -7.10
CA VAL A 50 -14.83 -8.84 -6.60
C VAL A 50 -13.75 -8.66 -7.66
N THR A 51 -12.60 -8.09 -7.27
CA THR A 51 -11.41 -7.99 -8.13
C THR A 51 -11.08 -9.34 -8.75
N ALA A 52 -10.84 -9.36 -10.06
CA ALA A 52 -10.44 -10.58 -10.75
C ALA A 52 -9.14 -11.10 -10.12
N LYS A 53 -9.21 -12.28 -9.47
CA LYS A 53 -8.01 -12.98 -9.01
C LYS A 53 -7.31 -13.57 -10.24
N GLY A 54 -6.15 -13.02 -10.58
CA GLY A 54 -5.20 -13.68 -11.49
C GLY A 54 -5.05 -13.02 -12.86
N GLY A 55 -4.10 -12.09 -12.93
CA GLY A 55 -3.40 -11.72 -14.16
C GLY A 55 -1.90 -11.85 -13.91
N LEU A 56 -1.15 -12.42 -14.86
CA LEU A 56 0.32 -12.40 -14.81
C LEU A 56 0.79 -10.96 -15.02
N VAL A 57 1.49 -10.41 -14.05
CA VAL A 57 2.14 -9.09 -14.15
C VAL A 57 3.58 -9.33 -14.61
N GLU A 58 3.79 -9.45 -15.92
CA GLU A 58 5.11 -9.74 -16.50
C GLU A 58 6.10 -8.57 -16.32
N GLU A 59 5.60 -7.33 -16.22
CA GLU A 59 6.41 -6.11 -16.06
C GLU A 59 5.93 -5.23 -14.91
N LYS A 60 6.85 -4.42 -14.33
CA LYS A 60 6.47 -3.37 -13.38
C LYS A 60 5.63 -2.34 -14.13
N TYR A 61 4.31 -2.42 -14.03
CA TYR A 61 3.45 -1.31 -14.43
C TYR A 61 3.08 -0.50 -13.21
N VAL A 62 3.04 0.81 -13.37
CA VAL A 62 2.35 1.67 -12.40
C VAL A 62 0.87 1.49 -12.69
N ASP A 63 0.09 1.02 -11.72
CA ASP A 63 -1.36 1.04 -11.85
C ASP A 63 -1.84 2.49 -11.77
N TRP A 64 -1.76 3.18 -12.92
CA TRP A 64 -2.18 4.56 -13.07
C TRP A 64 -3.66 4.74 -12.77
N VAL A 65 -4.48 3.70 -12.92
CA VAL A 65 -5.90 3.74 -12.61
C VAL A 65 -6.09 3.80 -11.10
N ILE A 66 -5.35 2.97 -10.34
CA ILE A 66 -5.43 2.97 -8.88
C ILE A 66 -4.75 4.20 -8.27
N SER A 67 -3.70 4.72 -8.90
CA SER A 67 -2.87 5.81 -8.35
C SER A 67 -3.45 7.21 -8.58
N ARG A 68 -4.32 7.38 -9.57
CA ARG A 68 -4.95 8.65 -9.98
C ARG A 68 -5.52 9.50 -8.84
N PRO A 69 -6.39 8.98 -7.95
CA PRO A 69 -6.99 9.80 -6.91
C PRO A 69 -5.95 10.34 -5.92
N TYR A 70 -4.93 9.56 -5.57
CA TYR A 70 -3.89 10.02 -4.65
C TYR A 70 -3.00 11.07 -5.30
N ILE A 71 -2.63 10.92 -6.57
CA ILE A 71 -1.86 11.93 -7.31
C ILE A 71 -2.63 13.26 -7.35
N PHE A 72 -3.94 13.22 -7.63
CA PHE A 72 -4.77 14.42 -7.60
C PHE A 72 -4.80 15.08 -6.21
N LEU A 73 -4.96 14.30 -5.14
CA LEU A 73 -4.95 14.81 -3.76
C LEU A 73 -3.59 15.37 -3.36
N VAL A 74 -2.47 14.78 -3.82
CA VAL A 74 -1.12 15.31 -3.61
C VAL A 74 -0.99 16.67 -4.28
N LEU A 75 -1.38 16.78 -5.55
CA LEU A 75 -1.34 18.06 -6.29
C LEU A 75 -2.19 19.14 -5.60
N LEU A 76 -3.39 18.77 -5.12
CA LEU A 76 -4.25 19.69 -4.39
C LEU A 76 -3.61 20.16 -3.07
N ASN A 77 -2.97 19.26 -2.32
CA ASN A 77 -2.26 19.63 -1.10
C ASN A 77 -1.04 20.51 -1.41
N LEU A 78 -0.30 20.27 -2.50
CA LEU A 78 0.82 21.11 -2.92
C LEU A 78 0.36 22.54 -3.27
N LEU A 79 -0.79 22.68 -3.95
CA LEU A 79 -1.41 23.99 -4.17
C LEU A 79 -1.81 24.65 -2.84
N GLY A 80 -2.31 23.86 -1.89
CA GLY A 80 -2.61 24.31 -0.52
C GLY A 80 -1.37 24.81 0.23
N VAL A 81 -0.22 24.13 0.09
CA VAL A 81 1.06 24.60 0.63
C VAL A 81 1.45 25.93 0.00
N ALA A 82 1.41 26.03 -1.33
CA ALA A 82 1.75 27.27 -2.03
C ALA A 82 0.85 28.45 -1.59
N ALA A 83 -0.46 28.21 -1.48
CA ALA A 83 -1.42 29.19 -0.99
C ALA A 83 -1.18 29.55 0.49
N GLY A 84 -0.85 28.57 1.34
CA GLY A 84 -0.54 28.80 2.75
C GLY A 84 0.75 29.59 2.95
N VAL A 85 1.79 29.30 2.17
CA VAL A 85 3.04 30.07 2.17
C VAL A 85 2.79 31.49 1.69
N TRP A 86 2.04 31.68 0.60
CA TRP A 86 1.67 33.02 0.14
C TRP A 86 0.87 33.79 1.20
N ARG A 87 -0.11 33.14 1.83
CA ARG A 87 -0.92 33.72 2.91
C ARG A 87 -0.11 34.02 4.16
N TYR A 88 0.94 33.26 4.45
CA TYR A 88 1.83 33.51 5.57
C TYR A 88 2.61 34.84 5.42
N TYR A 89 3.06 35.15 4.20
CA TYR A 89 3.81 36.39 3.93
C TYR A 89 2.94 37.62 3.67
N TYR A 90 1.77 37.45 3.04
CA TYR A 90 0.91 38.56 2.60
C TYR A 90 -0.41 38.68 3.39
N GLY A 91 -0.66 37.79 4.35
CA GLY A 91 -1.89 37.76 5.14
C GLY A 91 -1.84 38.61 6.41
N PRO A 92 -2.98 38.79 7.09
CA PRO A 92 -3.06 39.48 8.38
C PRO A 92 -2.27 38.73 9.46
N GLU A 93 -1.53 39.46 10.31
CA GLU A 93 -0.76 38.86 11.41
C GLU A 93 -1.62 38.09 12.43
N ASN A 94 -2.91 38.44 12.54
CA ASN A 94 -3.82 37.72 13.43
C ASN A 94 -4.07 36.26 12.98
N GLU A 95 -3.92 35.97 11.69
CA GLU A 95 -4.24 34.66 11.10
C GLU A 95 -3.00 33.76 11.00
N THR A 96 -1.80 34.29 11.30
CA THR A 96 -0.51 33.59 11.10
C THR A 96 -0.47 32.25 11.82
N LEU A 97 -1.00 32.16 13.04
CA LEU A 97 -1.05 30.91 13.81
C LEU A 97 -1.95 29.87 13.12
N THR A 98 -3.11 30.29 12.61
CA THR A 98 -4.03 29.44 11.85
C THR A 98 -3.36 28.92 10.59
N VAL A 99 -2.66 29.79 9.84
CA VAL A 99 -1.92 29.41 8.64
C VAL A 99 -0.84 28.36 8.96
N ILE A 100 -0.09 28.54 10.04
CA ILE A 100 0.93 27.56 10.48
C ILE A 100 0.28 26.21 10.81
N VAL A 101 -0.82 26.19 11.58
CA VAL A 101 -1.52 24.94 11.94
C VAL A 101 -2.05 24.24 10.70
N SER A 102 -2.64 24.98 9.75
CA SER A 102 -3.09 24.44 8.47
C SER A 102 -1.93 23.90 7.63
N LEU A 103 -0.78 24.58 7.58
CA LEU A 103 0.41 24.10 6.87
C LEU A 103 0.96 22.80 7.46
N VAL A 104 1.01 22.70 8.79
CA VAL A 104 1.39 21.45 9.48
C VAL A 104 0.43 20.32 9.14
N TRP A 105 -0.87 20.61 9.08
CA TRP A 105 -1.89 19.62 8.69
C TRP A 105 -1.75 19.16 7.24
N VAL A 106 -1.55 20.09 6.31
CA VAL A 106 -1.31 19.77 4.89
C VAL A 106 -0.03 18.96 4.73
N PHE A 107 1.03 19.29 5.47
CA PHE A 107 2.28 18.52 5.46
C PHE A 107 2.06 17.09 5.96
N TYR A 108 1.31 16.92 7.05
CA TYR A 108 0.93 15.59 7.55
C TYR A 108 0.18 14.78 6.49
N ASN A 109 -0.79 15.38 5.79
CA ASN A 109 -1.52 14.72 4.70
C ASN A 109 -0.59 14.36 3.53
N LEU A 110 0.37 15.22 3.18
CA LEU A 110 1.36 14.93 2.13
C LEU A 110 2.24 13.73 2.48
N VAL A 111 2.64 13.57 3.74
CA VAL A 111 3.41 12.39 4.17
C VAL A 111 2.60 11.10 3.98
N ILE A 112 1.33 11.11 4.41
CA ILE A 112 0.45 9.93 4.27
C ILE A 112 0.17 9.62 2.80
N LEU A 113 -0.18 10.62 2.00
CA LEU A 113 -0.45 10.47 0.57
C LEU A 113 0.80 10.05 -0.19
N GLY A 114 1.98 10.54 0.20
CA GLY A 114 3.26 10.10 -0.36
C GLY A 114 3.52 8.62 -0.11
N GLY A 115 3.20 8.12 1.10
CA GLY A 115 3.20 6.69 1.41
C GLY A 115 2.23 5.90 0.54
N ALA A 116 1.01 6.39 0.35
CA ALA A 116 0.00 5.75 -0.50
C ALA A 116 0.46 5.65 -1.97
N VAL A 117 1.05 6.71 -2.53
CA VAL A 117 1.62 6.72 -3.89
C VAL A 117 2.85 5.81 -3.98
N ALA A 118 3.68 5.75 -2.95
CA ALA A 118 4.84 4.84 -2.94
C ALA A 118 4.42 3.37 -2.94
N VAL A 119 3.34 3.02 -2.23
CA VAL A 119 2.78 1.66 -2.21
C VAL A 119 2.09 1.31 -3.54
N SER A 120 1.52 2.29 -4.25
CA SER A 120 0.90 2.06 -5.56
C SER A 120 1.91 1.80 -6.68
N VAL A 121 3.21 2.01 -6.42
CA VAL A 121 4.29 1.49 -7.26
C VAL A 121 4.43 0.00 -6.99
N GLU A 122 3.62 -0.78 -7.70
CA GLU A 122 3.55 -2.22 -7.52
C GLU A 122 4.91 -2.88 -7.84
N SER A 123 5.43 -3.64 -6.88
CA SER A 123 6.66 -4.40 -7.06
C SER A 123 6.41 -5.59 -7.98
N LYS A 124 7.35 -5.85 -8.89
CA LYS A 124 7.25 -6.87 -9.95
C LYS A 124 6.84 -8.25 -9.38
N GLN A 125 5.58 -8.65 -9.56
CA GLN A 125 5.09 -9.97 -9.16
C GLN A 125 5.21 -10.96 -10.33
N VAL A 126 6.44 -11.39 -10.63
CA VAL A 126 6.74 -12.25 -11.81
C VAL A 126 6.23 -13.68 -11.66
N ARG A 127 5.94 -14.13 -10.43
CA ARG A 127 5.68 -15.56 -10.14
C ARG A 127 4.18 -15.79 -9.90
N ARG A 128 3.60 -16.66 -10.74
CA ARG A 128 2.18 -17.04 -10.74
C ARG A 128 1.77 -17.91 -9.54
N ALA A 129 2.71 -18.70 -9.03
CA ALA A 129 2.53 -19.55 -7.86
C ALA A 129 3.45 -19.08 -6.74
N HIS A 130 2.89 -18.94 -5.53
CA HIS A 130 3.68 -18.65 -4.34
C HIS A 130 4.62 -19.84 -4.08
N ARG A 131 5.91 -19.54 -3.94
CA ARG A 131 6.92 -20.56 -3.58
C ARG A 131 7.13 -20.52 -2.07
N VAL A 132 7.06 -21.69 -1.45
CA VAL A 132 7.36 -21.86 -0.04
C VAL A 132 8.82 -22.26 0.06
N GLU A 133 9.61 -21.50 0.82
CA GLU A 133 10.99 -21.84 1.12
C GLU A 133 11.01 -23.04 2.07
N ILE A 134 11.69 -24.11 1.68
CA ILE A 134 11.89 -25.31 2.49
C ILE A 134 13.35 -25.73 2.38
N ALA A 135 13.88 -26.45 3.36
CA ALA A 135 15.17 -27.12 3.22
C ALA A 135 14.96 -28.62 3.45
N MET A 136 14.67 -29.34 2.36
CA MET A 136 14.38 -30.78 2.41
C MET A 136 15.42 -31.57 1.61
N PRO A 137 16.03 -32.61 2.19
CA PRO A 137 16.88 -33.53 1.43
C PRO A 137 16.07 -34.22 0.32
N GLY A 138 16.62 -34.27 -0.88
CA GLY A 138 16.03 -34.93 -2.04
C GLY A 138 17.10 -35.63 -2.88
N ALA A 139 16.64 -36.35 -3.91
CA ALA A 139 17.52 -36.94 -4.91
C ALA A 139 16.93 -36.75 -6.30
N ILE A 140 17.78 -36.42 -7.27
CA ILE A 140 17.42 -36.38 -8.69
C ILE A 140 17.77 -37.73 -9.30
N ALA A 141 16.75 -38.43 -9.82
CA ALA A 141 16.94 -39.63 -10.62
C ALA A 141 17.06 -39.25 -12.10
N ARG A 142 18.16 -39.64 -12.75
CA ARG A 142 18.29 -39.57 -14.21
C ARG A 142 17.78 -40.87 -14.84
N GLU A 143 17.44 -40.79 -16.14
CA GLU A 143 17.02 -41.94 -16.94
C GLU A 143 18.09 -43.04 -17.03
N ASP A 144 19.36 -42.70 -16.79
CA ASP A 144 20.48 -43.64 -16.71
C ASP A 144 20.57 -44.41 -15.38
N GLY A 145 19.64 -44.16 -14.44
CA GLY A 145 19.56 -44.83 -13.14
C GLY A 145 20.44 -44.23 -12.05
N HIS A 146 21.24 -43.20 -12.35
CA HIS A 146 22.04 -42.51 -11.34
C HIS A 146 21.20 -41.57 -10.48
N LEU A 147 21.44 -41.61 -9.16
CA LEU A 147 20.83 -40.71 -8.16
C LEU A 147 21.86 -39.66 -7.71
N PHE A 148 21.49 -38.39 -7.81
CA PHE A 148 22.28 -37.28 -7.29
C PHE A 148 21.59 -36.70 -6.06
N SER A 149 22.31 -36.62 -4.94
CA SER A 149 21.80 -35.93 -3.75
C SER A 149 21.64 -34.45 -4.04
N CYS A 150 20.53 -33.87 -3.62
CA CYS A 150 20.25 -32.46 -3.73
C CYS A 150 19.42 -31.98 -2.54
N THR A 151 19.37 -30.68 -2.32
CA THR A 151 18.45 -30.06 -1.36
C THR A 151 17.38 -29.29 -2.11
N VAL A 152 16.12 -29.58 -1.83
CA VAL A 152 14.99 -28.76 -2.27
C VAL A 152 14.99 -27.51 -1.40
N HIS A 153 15.16 -26.34 -2.03
CA HIS A 153 15.21 -25.03 -1.37
C HIS A 153 13.84 -24.30 -1.42
N ASP A 154 13.03 -24.60 -2.43
CA ASP A 154 11.67 -24.07 -2.51
C ASP A 154 10.76 -24.99 -3.35
N PHE A 155 9.45 -24.90 -3.13
CA PHE A 155 8.47 -25.59 -3.96
C PHE A 155 7.23 -24.73 -4.22
N SER A 156 6.54 -25.01 -5.33
CA SER A 156 5.25 -24.44 -5.71
C SER A 156 4.48 -25.43 -6.59
N ASP A 157 3.19 -25.17 -6.83
CA ASP A 157 2.39 -25.94 -7.79
C ASP A 157 3.00 -25.98 -9.21
N GLY A 158 3.86 -25.00 -9.55
CA GLY A 158 4.54 -24.92 -10.85
C GLY A 158 5.95 -25.53 -10.89
N GLY A 159 6.45 -26.10 -9.80
CA GLY A 159 7.76 -26.77 -9.77
C GLY A 159 8.59 -26.52 -8.50
N LEU A 160 9.81 -27.06 -8.52
CA LEU A 160 10.74 -27.13 -7.39
C LEU A 160 12.02 -26.33 -7.68
N GLY A 161 12.53 -25.62 -6.67
CA GLY A 161 13.88 -25.07 -6.65
C GLY A 161 14.83 -26.06 -6.01
N ILE A 162 15.83 -26.52 -6.75
CA ILE A 162 16.79 -27.53 -6.31
C ILE A 162 18.19 -26.92 -6.26
N LYS A 163 18.93 -27.22 -5.18
CA LYS A 163 20.35 -26.91 -5.02
C LYS A 163 21.13 -28.22 -4.94
N ILE A 164 22.07 -28.39 -5.86
CA ILE A 164 22.99 -29.54 -5.92
C ILE A 164 24.21 -29.22 -5.05
#